data_AF-A0A2N1M2W0-F1
#
_entry.id   AF-A0A2N1M2W0-F1
#
_cell.length_a   1.000
_cell.length_b   1.000
_cell.length_c   1.000
_cell.angle_alpha   90.00
_cell.angle_beta   90.00
_cell.angle_gamma   90.00
#
_symmetry.space_group_name_H-M   'P 1'
#
loop_
_entity.id
_entity.type
_entity.pdbx_description
1 polymer ?
#
loop_
_entity_poly.entity_id
_entity_poly.type
_entity_poly.pdbx_seq_one_letter_code
_entity_poly.pdbx_strand_id
1 'polypeptide(L)' 'MNENYAINNGSDRGPSFGIEDLIIWKASNFRGFYYDSSRSKKNSYEKPISKTENGFGVGECEVFQIIVQ' A
#
# COMPACT_ATOMS: atom_id res chain seq x y z
N MET A 1 8.30 -12.00 1.22
CA MET A 1 8.46 -10.56 1.00
C MET A 1 9.85 -10.23 1.51
N ASN A 2 10.74 -9.71 0.67
CA ASN A 2 12.10 -9.39 1.13
C ASN A 2 12.03 -8.02 1.81
N GLU A 3 12.20 -8.01 3.13
CA GLU A 3 12.15 -6.82 3.99
C GLU A 3 13.19 -5.75 3.64
N ASN A 4 14.17 -6.06 2.78
CA ASN A 4 15.10 -5.08 2.20
C ASN A 4 14.51 -4.22 1.07
N TYR A 5 13.33 -4.56 0.54
CA TYR A 5 12.65 -3.73 -0.45
C TYR A 5 11.50 -2.99 0.22
N ALA A 6 11.70 -1.71 0.49
CA ALA A 6 10.69 -0.83 1.08
C ALA A 6 9.41 -0.72 0.23
N ILE A 7 9.52 -0.98 -1.09
CA ILE A 7 8.42 -0.86 -2.04
C ILE A 7 8.30 -2.17 -2.82
N ASN A 8 7.17 -2.85 -2.67
CA ASN A 8 6.75 -3.93 -3.56
C ASN A 8 5.63 -3.43 -4.46
N ASN A 9 5.94 -3.25 -5.74
CA ASN A 9 4.97 -2.93 -6.78
C ASN A 9 4.56 -4.25 -7.47
N GLY A 10 3.38 -4.76 -7.13
CA GLY A 10 2.80 -5.89 -7.84
C GLY A 10 2.21 -5.44 -9.19
N SER A 11 1.94 -6.37 -10.09
CA SER A 11 1.18 -6.04 -11.31
C SER A 11 -0.31 -5.78 -11.03
N ASP A 12 -0.81 -6.30 -9.92
CA ASP A 12 -2.21 -6.28 -9.47
C ASP A 12 -2.49 -5.26 -8.34
N ARG A 13 -1.44 -4.65 -7.80
CA ARG A 13 -1.50 -3.68 -6.71
C ARG A 13 -0.47 -2.58 -6.92
N GLY A 14 -0.76 -1.37 -6.45
CA GLY A 14 0.21 -0.29 -6.40
C GLY A 14 1.28 -0.52 -5.32
N PRO A 15 1.96 0.56 -4.89
CA PRO A 15 2.97 0.48 -3.85
C PRO A 15 2.47 -0.21 -2.58
N SER A 16 3.31 -1.07 -2.02
CA SER A 16 3.09 -1.69 -0.73
C SER A 16 4.33 -1.63 0.15
N PHE A 17 4.11 -1.45 1.45
CA PHE A 17 5.14 -1.32 2.49
C PHE A 17 4.89 -2.34 3.60
N GLY A 18 5.97 -2.97 4.06
CA GLY A 18 5.89 -4.07 5.04
C GLY A 18 5.07 -5.26 4.54
N ILE A 19 4.94 -6.29 5.36
CA ILE A 19 4.01 -7.39 5.13
C ILE A 19 2.59 -6.87 5.43
N GLU A 20 2.01 -6.18 4.44
CA GLU A 20 0.65 -5.64 4.48
C GLU A 20 0.42 -4.43 5.39
N ASP A 21 1.48 -3.73 5.80
CA ASP A 21 1.33 -2.55 6.66
C ASP A 21 0.65 -1.40 5.92
N LEU A 22 0.99 -1.21 4.64
CA LEU A 22 0.29 -0.34 3.72
C LEU A 22 0.20 -1.05 2.38
N ILE A 23 -1.00 -1.14 1.81
CA ILE A 23 -1.19 -1.58 0.44
C ILE A 23 -2.07 -0.57 -0.26
N ILE A 24 -1.54 0.04 -1.32
CA ILE A 24 -2.31 0.88 -2.22
C ILE A 24 -2.80 0.02 -3.37
N TRP A 25 -4.11 -0.20 -3.49
CA TRP A 25 -4.68 -0.96 -4.59
C TRP A 25 -5.25 -0.01 -5.64
N LYS A 26 -4.96 -0.28 -6.91
CA LYS A 26 -5.62 0.39 -8.02
C LYS A 26 -6.95 -0.34 -8.26
N ALA A 27 -8.05 0.24 -7.80
CA ALA A 27 -9.43 -0.13 -8.12
C ALA A 27 -9.62 -1.60 -8.49
N SER A 28 -9.53 -2.50 -7.49
CA SER A 28 -9.76 -3.92 -7.74
C SER A 28 -11.23 -4.15 -8.09
N ASN A 29 -11.50 -4.60 -9.31
CA ASN A 29 -12.84 -5.04 -9.70
C ASN A 29 -13.06 -6.47 -9.17
N PHE A 30 -13.53 -6.58 -7.93
CA PHE A 30 -13.92 -7.87 -7.38
C PHE A 30 -15.41 -8.06 -7.61
N ARG A 31 -15.77 -8.98 -8.52
CA ARG A 31 -17.17 -9.34 -8.87
C ARG A 31 -18.03 -8.20 -9.44
N GLY A 32 -17.44 -7.25 -10.17
CA GLY A 32 -18.17 -6.16 -10.80
C GLY A 32 -18.32 -4.90 -9.94
N PHE A 33 -17.81 -4.91 -8.70
CA PHE A 33 -17.86 -3.78 -7.79
C PHE A 33 -16.48 -3.13 -7.66
N TYR A 34 -16.45 -1.81 -7.81
CA TYR A 34 -15.28 -1.00 -7.50
C TYR A 34 -15.28 -0.68 -6.01
N TYR A 35 -14.40 -1.33 -5.26
CA TYR A 35 -14.13 -0.97 -3.87
C TYR A 35 -12.79 -0.24 -3.79
N ASP A 36 -12.79 0.79 -2.95
CA ASP A 36 -11.57 1.35 -2.37
C ASP A 36 -10.87 0.23 -1.60
N SER A 37 -9.83 -0.30 -2.23
CA SER A 37 -9.15 -1.53 -1.82
C SER A 37 -7.82 -1.25 -1.10
N SER A 38 -7.45 0.03 -0.98
CA SER A 38 -6.27 0.40 -0.21
C SER A 38 -6.53 0.19 1.27
N ARG A 39 -5.53 -0.31 2.00
CA ARG A 39 -5.64 -0.54 3.43
C ARG A 39 -4.33 -0.24 4.13
N SER A 40 -4.45 0.14 5.39
CA SER A 40 -3.34 0.30 6.31
C SER A 40 -3.60 -0.52 7.56
N LYS A 41 -2.58 -1.23 8.03
CA LYS A 41 -2.61 -2.04 9.25
C LYS A 41 -1.24 -1.93 9.92
N LYS A 42 -1.18 -1.98 11.24
CA LYS A 42 0.09 -2.15 11.94
C LYS A 42 0.48 -3.63 11.94
N ASN A 43 1.56 -4.01 11.25
CA ASN A 43 2.06 -5.39 11.23
C ASN A 43 3.58 -5.48 11.46
N SER A 44 4.37 -5.10 10.47
CA SER A 44 5.84 -5.21 10.46
C SER A 44 6.52 -4.00 11.09
N TYR A 45 5.95 -2.80 10.93
CA TYR A 45 6.51 -1.58 11.51
C TYR A 45 6.15 -1.43 12.99
N GLU A 46 7.05 -0.81 13.77
CA GLU A 46 6.81 -0.52 15.19
C GLU A 46 5.56 0.36 15.39
N LYS A 47 5.37 1.33 14.48
CA LYS A 47 4.27 2.30 14.47
C LYS A 47 3.38 2.10 13.24
N PRO A 48 2.07 2.38 13.33
CA PRO A 48 1.19 2.34 12.17
C PRO A 48 1.62 3.40 11.13
N ILE A 49 1.57 3.03 9.85
CA ILE A 49 1.88 3.94 8.73
C ILE A 49 0.79 5.00 8.56
N SER A 50 -0.46 4.66 8.87
CA SER A 50 -1.61 5.57 8.85
C SER A 50 -2.42 5.46 10.15
N LYS A 51 -3.06 6.55 10.56
CA LYS A 51 -4.05 6.57 11.65
C LYS A 51 -5.40 6.00 11.22
N THR A 52 -5.64 5.88 9.92
CA THR A 52 -6.87 5.29 9.38
C THR A 52 -6.74 3.78 9.47
N GLU A 53 -7.42 3.20 10.45
CA GLU A 53 -7.68 1.77 10.48
C GLU A 53 -8.88 1.51 9.56
N ASN A 54 -8.79 0.49 8.68
CA ASN A 54 -9.75 0.07 7.63
C ASN A 54 -9.37 0.45 6.19
N GLY A 55 -10.23 0.06 5.25
CA GLY A 55 -10.10 0.36 3.82
C GLY A 55 -10.36 1.83 3.52
N PHE A 56 -9.62 2.40 2.57
CA PHE A 56 -9.75 3.80 2.17
C PHE A 56 -9.49 4.00 0.67
N GLY A 57 -10.10 5.04 0.12
CA GLY A 57 -9.87 5.50 -1.24
C GLY A 57 -8.61 6.35 -1.35
N VAL A 58 -7.96 6.27 -2.50
CA VAL A 58 -6.78 7.06 -2.82
C VAL A 58 -7.09 7.90 -4.04
N GLY A 59 -7.23 9.22 -3.85
CA GLY A 59 -7.45 10.15 -4.96
C GLY A 59 -6.18 10.34 -5.79
N GLU A 60 -5.04 10.50 -5.12
CA GLU A 60 -3.73 10.72 -5.74
C GLU A 60 -2.62 10.03 -4.91
N CYS A 61 -1.58 9.56 -5.58
CA CYS A 61 -0.42 8.92 -4.96
C CYS A 61 0.86 9.29 -5.72
N GLU A 62 1.81 9.92 -5.02
CA GLU A 62 3.12 10.28 -5.56
C GLU A 62 4.21 9.38 -4.95
N VAL A 63 5.15 8.92 -5.77
CA VAL A 63 6.26 8.05 -5.35
C VAL A 63 7.58 8.74 -5.71
N PHE A 64 8.44 8.94 -4.71
CA PHE A 64 9.74 9.56 -4.87
C PHE A 64 10.86 8.55 -4.62
N GLN A 65 11.83 8.49 -5.52
CA GLN A 65 13.05 7.69 -5.34
C GLN A 65 14.19 8.62 -4.90
N ILE A 66 14.76 8.37 -3.72
CA ILE A 66 15.96 9.06 -3.25
C ILE A 66 17.18 8.27 -3.73
N ILE A 67 18.05 8.92 -4.49
CA ILE A 67 19.33 8.35 -4.94
C ILE A 67 20.42 8.98 -4.08
N VAL A 68 21.08 8.17 -3.27
CA VAL A 68 22.25 8.58 -2.50
C VAL A 68 23.49 8.30 -3.34
N GLN A 69 24.29 9.34 -3.60
CA GLN A 69 25.52 9.27 -4.38
C GLN A 69 26.70 8.80 -3.53
#